data_AF-X1UKF3-F1
#
_entry.id   AF-X1UKF3-F1
#
_cell.length_a   1.000
_cell.length_b   1.000
_cell.length_c   1.000
_cell.angle_alpha   90.00
_cell.angle_beta   90.00
_cell.angle_gamma   90.00
#
_symmetry.space_group_name_H-M   'P 1'
#
loop_
_entity.id
_entity.type
_entity.pdbx_description
1 polymer ?
#
loop_
_entity_poly.entity_id
_entity_poly.type
_entity_poly.pdbx_seq_one_letter_code
_entity_poly.pdbx_strand_id
1 'polypeptide(L)' 'MFSKSFPFPTNYYYEKPTNLPYGLQKRVDLARALSLLPQVLLLDEPAAGLNP' A
#
# COMPACT_ATOMS: atom_id res chain seq x y z
N MET A 1 8.89 15.96 10.85
CA MET A 1 8.56 14.68 11.52
C MET A 1 7.96 13.70 10.49
N PHE A 2 8.72 13.35 9.44
CA PHE A 2 8.48 12.23 8.52
C PHE A 2 9.86 11.86 7.94
N SER A 3 10.80 11.51 8.84
CA SER A 3 12.21 11.26 8.53
C SER A 3 12.51 9.75 8.48
N LYS A 4 11.63 8.98 7.86
CA LYS A 4 11.95 7.63 7.40
C LYS A 4 11.51 7.56 5.96
N SER A 5 12.49 7.47 5.06
CA SER A 5 12.28 7.12 3.66
C SER A 5 11.41 5.88 3.62
N PHE A 6 10.15 6.05 3.20
CA PHE A 6 9.27 4.91 2.99
C PHE A 6 9.94 4.06 1.90
N PRO A 7 10.20 2.76 2.13
CA PRO A 7 10.92 1.94 1.17
C PRO A 7 9.95 1.59 0.04
N PHE A 8 9.67 2.56 -0.83
CA PHE A 8 9.03 2.30 -2.10
C PHE A 8 10.14 1.96 -3.09
N PRO A 9 10.22 0.71 -3.56
CA PRO A 9 11.11 0.38 -4.65
C PRO A 9 10.80 1.28 -5.86
N THR A 10 11.80 2.04 -6.32
CA THR A 10 11.66 3.03 -7.41
C THR A 10 11.48 2.39 -8.78
N ASN A 11 11.59 1.07 -8.86
CA ASN A 11 11.49 0.26 -10.06
C ASN A 11 10.04 -0.11 -10.45
N TYR A 12 9.03 0.41 -9.75
CA TYR A 12 7.61 0.08 -10.02
C TYR A 12 6.75 1.23 -10.53
N TYR A 13 7.33 2.41 -10.82
CA TYR A 13 6.56 3.60 -11.22
C TYR A 13 5.66 3.39 -12.46
N TYR A 14 6.07 2.56 -13.39
CA TYR A 14 5.32 2.25 -14.62
C TYR A 14 4.68 0.87 -14.60
N GLU A 15 4.78 0.14 -13.48
CA GLU A 15 4.20 -1.19 -13.35
C GLU A 15 2.72 -1.13 -12.98
N LYS A 16 1.95 -2.09 -13.48
CA LYS A 16 0.55 -2.23 -13.07
C LYS A 16 0.51 -2.78 -11.64
N PRO A 17 -0.42 -2.32 -10.78
CA PRO A 17 -0.55 -2.84 -9.41
C PRO A 17 -0.66 -4.38 -9.35
N THR A 18 -1.33 -5.00 -10.33
CA THR A 18 -1.47 -6.46 -10.44
C THR A 18 -0.16 -7.21 -10.64
N ASN A 19 0.89 -6.54 -11.11
CA ASN A 19 2.22 -7.13 -11.34
C ASN A 19 3.13 -7.05 -10.11
N LEU A 20 2.74 -6.31 -9.07
CA LEU A 20 3.57 -6.14 -7.87
C LEU A 20 3.49 -7.39 -6.98
N PRO A 21 4.51 -7.67 -6.15
CA PRO A 21 4.37 -8.63 -5.05
C PRO A 21 3.15 -8.33 -4.17
N TYR A 22 2.45 -9.36 -3.69
CA TYR A 22 1.17 -9.22 -2.96
C TYR A 22 1.21 -8.17 -1.83
N GLY A 23 2.27 -8.16 -1.03
CA GLY A 23 2.44 -7.18 0.04
C GLY A 23 2.57 -5.72 -0.46
N LEU A 24 3.11 -5.50 -1.66
CA LEU A 24 3.13 -4.19 -2.30
C LEU A 24 1.77 -3.84 -2.91
N GLN A 25 1.05 -4.81 -3.49
CA GLN A 25 -0.32 -4.59 -3.98
C GLN A 25 -1.22 -4.04 -2.87
N LYS A 26 -1.20 -4.69 -1.69
CA LYS A 26 -1.96 -4.25 -0.51
C LYS A 26 -1.61 -2.84 -0.05
N ARG A 27 -0.33 -2.47 -0.10
CA ARG A 27 0.12 -1.10 0.25
C ARG A 27 -0.38 -0.07 -0.76
N VAL A 28 -0.39 -0.39 -2.06
CA VAL A 28 -0.94 0.49 -3.10
C VAL A 28 -2.44 0.66 -2.92
N ASP A 29 -3.17 -0.41 -2.62
CA ASP A 29 -4.61 -0.33 -2.33
C ASP A 29 -4.91 0.53 -1.11
N LEU A 30 -4.15 0.35 -0.02
CA LEU A 30 -4.29 1.18 1.18
C LEU A 30 -3.94 2.65 0.88
N ALA A 31 -2.85 2.91 0.17
CA ALA A 31 -2.45 4.26 -0.22
C ALA A 31 -3.53 4.92 -1.09
N ARG A 32 -4.14 4.18 -2.03
CA ARG A 32 -5.26 4.64 -2.86
C ARG A 32 -6.47 5.01 -2.03
N ALA A 33 -6.84 4.20 -1.04
CA ALA A 33 -7.96 4.49 -0.15
C ALA A 33 -7.69 5.73 0.71
N LEU A 34 -6.48 5.88 1.25
CA LEU A 34 -6.07 7.03 2.06
C LEU A 34 -5.89 8.33 1.27
N SER A 35 -5.60 8.24 -0.04
CA SER A 35 -5.38 9.40 -0.91
C SER A 35 -6.61 10.30 -1.03
N LEU A 36 -7.80 9.77 -0.76
CA LEU A 36 -9.06 10.54 -0.71
C LEU A 36 -9.27 11.27 0.63
N LEU A 37 -8.30 11.21 1.54
CA LEU A 37 -8.36 11.77 2.89
C LEU A 37 -9.68 11.42 3.62
N PRO A 38 -10.08 10.13 3.65
CA PRO A 38 -11.32 9.74 4.31
C PRO A 38 -11.22 9.99 5.81
N GLN A 39 -12.31 10.49 6.42
CA GLN A 39 -12.40 10.63 7.87
C GLN A 39 -12.53 9.28 8.58
N VAL A 40 -13.11 8.29 7.90
CA VAL A 40 -13.29 6.92 8.38
C VAL A 40 -12.89 5.96 7.26
N LEU A 41 -12.00 5.02 7.57
CA LEU A 41 -11.59 3.96 6.68
C LEU A 41 -11.98 2.61 7.30
N LEU A 42 -12.86 1.87 6.63
CA LEU A 42 -13.24 0.53 7.03
C LEU A 42 -12.30 -0.46 6.33
N LEU A 43 -11.63 -1.30 7.13
CA LEU A 43 -10.73 -2.34 6.65
C LEU A 43 -11.27 -3.68 7.11
N ASP A 44 -11.57 -4.55 6.16
CA ASP A 44 -11.87 -5.94 6.46
C ASP A 44 -10.57 -6.74 6.40
N GLU A 45 -10.24 -7.44 7.49
CA GLU A 45 -9.04 -8.26 7.65
C GLU A 45 -7.71 -7.64 7.13
N PRO A 46 -7.26 -6.48 7.66
CA PRO A 46 -6.09 -5.77 7.13
C PRO A 46 -4.75 -6.53 7.22
N ALA A 47 -4.68 -7.56 8.07
CA ALA A 47 -3.50 -8.39 8.26
C ALA A 47 -3.49 -9.67 7.38
N ALA A 48 -4.58 -9.96 6.67
CA ALA A 48 -4.69 -11.19 5.87
C ALA A 48 -3.66 -11.21 4.73
N GLY A 49 -2.87 -12.28 4.65
CA GLY A 49 -1.87 -12.50 3.60
C GLY A 49 -0.55 -11.74 3.78
N LEU A 50 -0.32 -11.11 4.94
CA LEU A 50 1.02 -10.72 5.38
C LEU A 50 1.64 -11.90 6.13
N ASN A 51 2.47 -12.70 5.45
CA ASN A 51 3.29 -13.70 6.14
C ASN A 51 4.36 -12.99 6.99
N PRO A 52 4.70 -13.51 8.19
CA PRO A 52 5.76 -12.95 9.04
C PRO A 52 7.15 -13.02 8.40
#